data_AF-A0A085N0K9-F1
#
_entry.id   AF-A0A085N0K9-F1
#
_cell.length_a   1.000
_cell.length_b   1.000
_cell.length_c   1.000
_cell.angle_alpha   90.00
_cell.angle_beta   90.00
_cell.angle_gamma   90.00
#
_symmetry.space_group_name_H-M   'P 1'
#
loop_
_entity.id
_entity.type
_entity.pdbx_description
1 polymer ?
#
loop_
_entity_poly.entity_id
_entity_poly.type
_entity_poly.pdbx_seq_one_letter_code
_entity_poly.pdbx_strand_id
1 'polypeptide(L)'
;MLIDRWLASDEEDRGLQTMDDEEILELISKEPAEAEEEPQYGDDEEEERPAAPSDNEAFRCAEVLMKWYERQEESAPQRLLCLKSIRDLAASKRRSVYRQTLLTDFIKSG
;
A
#
# COMPACT_ATOMS: atom_id res chain seq x y z
N MET A 1 -23.95 -10.47 -27.21
CA MET A 1 -23.03 -11.40 -26.51
C MET A 1 -21.87 -10.56 -25.98
N LEU A 2 -21.40 -10.79 -24.75
CA LEU A 2 -20.33 -9.99 -24.11
C LEU A 2 -18.96 -10.14 -24.82
N ILE A 3 -18.76 -11.25 -25.54
CA ILE A 3 -17.51 -11.58 -26.24
C ILE A 3 -17.29 -10.65 -27.44
N ASP A 4 -18.33 -10.38 -28.23
CA ASP A 4 -18.21 -9.48 -29.40
C ASP A 4 -17.87 -8.04 -28.98
N ARG A 5 -18.38 -7.60 -27.82
CA ARG A 5 -18.06 -6.27 -27.27
C ARG A 5 -16.62 -6.18 -26.76
N TRP A 6 -16.08 -7.27 -26.22
CA TRP A 6 -14.69 -7.34 -25.78
C TRP A 6 -13.73 -7.38 -26.98
N LEU A 7 -14.06 -8.12 -28.03
CA LEU A 7 -13.28 -8.16 -29.27
C LEU A 7 -13.25 -6.82 -30.01
N ALA A 8 -14.29 -6.00 -29.87
CA ALA A 8 -14.34 -4.66 -30.47
C ALA A 8 -13.64 -3.57 -29.63
N SER A 9 -13.27 -3.85 -28.38
CA SER A 9 -12.66 -2.83 -27.49
C SER A 9 -11.26 -2.39 -27.94
N ASP A 10 -10.52 -3.23 -28.66
CA ASP A 10 -9.19 -2.87 -29.18
C ASP A 10 -9.27 -1.90 -30.37
N GLU A 11 -10.43 -1.72 -31.02
CA GLU A 11 -10.57 -0.76 -32.13
C GLU A 11 -10.58 0.70 -31.64
N GLU A 12 -10.91 0.94 -30.37
CA GLU A 12 -10.93 2.26 -29.74
C GLU A 12 -9.68 2.56 -28.89
N ASP A 13 -8.85 1.55 -28.62
CA ASP A 13 -7.58 1.74 -27.94
C ASP A 13 -6.53 2.23 -28.94
N ARG A 14 -6.39 3.56 -29.05
CA ARG A 14 -5.33 4.19 -29.83
C ARG A 14 -3.92 3.92 -29.28
N GLY A 15 -3.81 3.13 -28.21
CA GLY A 15 -2.57 2.91 -27.48
C GLY A 15 -2.16 4.16 -26.72
N LEU A 16 -1.24 3.98 -25.77
CA LEU A 16 -0.53 5.12 -25.19
C LEU A 16 0.36 5.73 -26.29
N GLN A 17 0.19 7.03 -26.55
CA GLN A 17 1.05 7.76 -27.49
C GLN A 17 2.50 7.62 -27.02
N THR A 18 3.34 7.02 -27.86
CA THR A 18 4.76 6.85 -27.57
C THR A 18 5.42 8.22 -27.76
N MET A 19 5.86 8.84 -26.67
CA MET A 19 6.59 10.10 -26.73
C MET A 19 7.94 9.89 -27.39
N ASP A 20 8.35 10.84 -28.22
CA ASP A 20 9.70 10.84 -28.80
C ASP A 20 10.75 11.38 -27.81
N ASP A 21 12.03 11.16 -28.14
CA ASP A 21 13.14 11.51 -27.26
C ASP A 21 13.21 13.03 -27.02
N GLU A 22 12.81 13.84 -28.02
CA GLU A 22 12.73 15.29 -27.92
C GLU A 22 11.63 15.77 -26.96
N GLU A 23 10.44 15.17 -27.00
CA GLU A 23 9.32 15.43 -26.09
C GLU A 23 9.67 15.06 -24.64
N ILE A 24 10.40 13.94 -24.46
CA ILE A 24 10.89 13.51 -23.14
C ILE A 24 11.92 14.51 -22.60
N LEU A 25 12.85 14.95 -23.44
CA LEU A 25 13.85 15.94 -23.05
C LEU A 25 13.20 17.30 -22.73
N GLU A 26 12.18 17.72 -23.47
CA GLU A 26 11.43 18.95 -23.17
C GLU A 26 10.72 18.86 -21.80
N LEU A 27 10.09 17.72 -21.51
CA LEU A 27 9.41 17.46 -20.23
C LEU A 27 10.38 17.52 -19.05
N ILE A 28 11.59 16.98 -19.21
CA ILE A 28 12.64 16.99 -18.17
C ILE A 28 13.30 18.38 -18.06
N SER A 29 13.42 19.11 -19.16
CA SER A 29 14.06 20.43 -19.22
C SER A 29 13.21 21.58 -18.67
N LYS A 30 11.89 21.38 -18.58
CA LYS A 30 11.01 22.25 -17.79
C LYS A 30 11.37 22.04 -16.32
N GLU A 31 12.26 22.87 -15.78
CA GLU A 31 12.37 23.06 -14.33
C GLU A 31 10.94 23.22 -13.76
N PRO A 32 10.63 22.67 -12.57
CA PRO A 32 9.32 22.82 -11.98
C PRO A 32 9.12 24.30 -11.71
N ALA A 33 8.44 24.99 -12.64
CA ALA A 33 7.74 26.21 -12.33
C ALA A 33 6.89 25.87 -11.10
N GLU A 34 7.17 26.61 -10.03
CA GLU A 34 6.61 26.44 -8.70
C GLU A 34 5.12 26.06 -8.77
N ALA A 35 4.78 25.01 -8.00
CA ALA A 35 3.43 24.54 -7.74
C ALA A 35 2.66 24.06 -8.99
N GLU A 36 2.81 22.76 -9.29
CA GLU A 36 1.58 21.96 -9.29
C GLU A 36 0.90 22.32 -7.95
N GLU A 37 -0.18 23.09 -8.00
CA GLU A 37 -1.15 23.08 -6.93
C GLU A 37 -1.47 21.58 -6.75
N GLU A 38 -0.83 20.95 -5.74
CA GLU A 38 -1.52 19.93 -4.99
C GLU A 38 -2.92 20.51 -4.82
N PRO A 39 -4.00 19.80 -5.20
CA PRO A 39 -5.32 20.30 -4.90
C PRO A 39 -5.23 20.68 -3.43
N GLN A 40 -5.36 21.98 -3.15
CA GLN A 40 -5.60 22.44 -1.81
C GLN A 40 -6.94 21.77 -1.50
N TYR A 41 -6.86 20.53 -0.99
CA TYR A 41 -7.77 20.04 0.01
C TYR A 41 -7.87 21.25 0.91
N GLY A 42 -9.06 21.84 0.86
CA GLY A 42 -9.27 23.16 1.40
C GLY A 42 -8.78 23.18 2.84
N ASP A 43 -8.85 24.37 3.38
CA ASP A 43 -9.06 24.59 4.80
C ASP A 43 -10.31 23.83 5.30
N ASP A 44 -10.31 22.50 5.18
CA ASP A 44 -11.02 21.56 6.04
C ASP A 44 -10.10 21.53 7.25
N GLU A 45 -10.49 22.34 8.23
CA GLU A 45 -10.27 22.18 9.65
C GLU A 45 -9.36 20.97 9.93
N GLU A 46 -8.20 21.18 10.57
CA GLU A 46 -7.46 20.10 11.23
C GLU A 46 -8.38 19.43 12.26
N GLU A 47 -9.36 18.64 11.81
CA GLU A 47 -9.94 17.56 12.57
C GLU A 47 -8.72 16.71 12.90
N GLU A 48 -8.30 16.85 14.15
CA GLU A 48 -7.26 16.09 14.83
C GLU A 48 -7.33 14.65 14.30
N ARG A 49 -6.47 14.33 13.31
CA ARG A 49 -6.54 13.02 12.66
C ARG A 49 -6.36 12.01 13.78
N PRO A 50 -7.28 11.05 13.93
CA PRO A 50 -7.25 10.14 15.06
C PRO A 50 -5.87 9.50 15.09
N ALA A 51 -5.22 9.56 16.25
CA ALA A 51 -3.88 9.03 16.43
C ALA A 51 -3.83 7.60 15.90
N ALA A 52 -2.79 7.28 15.13
CA ALA A 52 -2.61 5.94 14.59
C ALA A 52 -2.64 4.91 15.75
N PRO A 53 -3.32 3.76 15.58
CA PRO A 53 -3.37 2.75 16.62
C PRO A 53 -1.96 2.26 16.94
N SER A 54 -1.70 1.98 18.22
CA SER A 54 -0.45 1.34 18.63
C SER A 54 -0.28 -0.03 17.96
N ASP A 55 0.94 -0.53 17.86
CA ASP A 55 1.23 -1.87 17.31
C ASP A 55 0.36 -2.97 17.93
N ASN A 56 0.08 -2.86 19.23
CA ASN A 56 -0.76 -3.83 19.94
C ASN A 56 -2.23 -3.72 19.50
N GLU A 57 -2.77 -2.50 19.49
CA GLU A 57 -4.14 -2.25 19.04
C GLU A 57 -4.35 -2.68 17.59
N ALA A 58 -3.45 -2.30 16.69
CA ALA A 58 -3.48 -2.73 15.30
C ALA A 58 -3.46 -4.26 15.18
N PHE A 59 -2.64 -4.95 15.95
CA PHE A 59 -2.58 -6.41 15.96
C PHE A 59 -3.86 -7.06 16.50
N ARG A 60 -4.46 -6.50 17.56
CA ARG A 60 -5.75 -6.97 18.09
C ARG A 60 -6.88 -6.76 17.08
N CYS A 61 -6.94 -5.59 16.46
CA CYS A 61 -7.90 -5.27 15.41
C CYS A 61 -7.78 -6.24 14.22
N ALA A 62 -6.55 -6.51 13.75
CA ALA A 62 -6.32 -7.46 12.67
C ALA A 62 -6.81 -8.89 13.02
N GLU A 63 -6.56 -9.35 14.24
CA GLU A 63 -7.04 -10.66 14.71
C GLU A 63 -8.56 -10.75 14.79
N VAL A 64 -9.22 -9.66 15.22
CA VAL A 64 -10.69 -9.57 15.21
C VAL A 64 -11.22 -9.60 13.78
N LEU A 65 -10.63 -8.80 12.88
CA LEU A 65 -11.00 -8.75 11.47
C LEU A 65 -10.88 -10.13 10.81
N MET A 66 -9.77 -10.84 11.01
CA MET A 66 -9.57 -12.18 10.44
C MET A 66 -10.60 -13.19 10.96
N LYS A 67 -10.88 -13.20 12.27
CA LYS A 67 -11.91 -14.07 12.87
C LYS A 67 -13.32 -13.75 12.38
N TRP A 68 -13.60 -12.48 12.11
CA TRP A 68 -14.87 -12.07 11.51
C TRP A 68 -14.94 -12.52 10.06
N TYR A 69 -13.89 -12.29 9.27
CA TYR A 69 -13.82 -12.65 7.85
C TYR A 69 -13.90 -14.18 7.63
N GLU A 70 -13.33 -14.97 8.53
CA GLU A 70 -13.45 -16.44 8.53
C GLU A 70 -14.88 -16.96 8.57
N ARG A 71 -15.83 -16.18 9.09
CA ARG A 71 -17.23 -16.59 9.28
C ARG A 71 -18.16 -16.08 8.19
N GLN A 72 -17.67 -15.28 7.25
CA GLN A 72 -18.49 -14.75 6.16
C GLN A 72 -18.66 -15.81 5.07
N GLU A 73 -19.78 -15.78 4.35
CA GLU A 73 -20.05 -16.70 3.24
C GLU A 73 -19.06 -16.48 2.08
N GLU A 74 -18.62 -15.24 1.89
CA GLU A 74 -17.66 -14.79 0.89
C GLU A 74 -16.20 -15.00 1.33
N SER A 75 -15.98 -15.72 2.43
CA SER A 75 -14.63 -16.04 2.90
C SER A 75 -13.93 -16.95 1.90
N ALA A 76 -12.88 -16.43 1.27
CA ALA A 76 -12.05 -17.20 0.37
C ALA A 76 -10.80 -17.72 1.12
N PRO A 77 -10.56 -19.05 1.18
CA PRO A 77 -9.42 -19.61 1.90
C PRO A 77 -8.07 -19.03 1.49
N GLN A 78 -7.90 -18.70 0.22
CA GLN A 78 -6.68 -18.11 -0.33
C GLN A 78 -6.44 -16.70 0.23
N ARG A 79 -7.48 -15.86 0.30
CA ARG A 79 -7.39 -14.50 0.85
C ARG A 79 -7.07 -14.55 2.35
N LEU A 80 -7.73 -15.45 3.07
CA LEU A 80 -7.47 -15.66 4.49
C LEU A 80 -6.04 -16.16 4.75
N LEU A 81 -5.53 -17.07 3.92
CA LEU A 81 -4.15 -17.54 4.00
C LEU A 81 -3.15 -16.40 3.75
N CYS A 82 -3.41 -15.54 2.76
CA CYS A 82 -2.61 -14.35 2.51
C CYS A 82 -2.58 -13.43 3.74
N LEU A 83 -3.73 -13.12 4.35
CA LEU A 83 -3.81 -12.30 5.56
C LEU A 83 -3.00 -12.90 6.73
N LYS A 84 -3.12 -14.21 6.96
CA LYS A 84 -2.34 -14.91 7.99
C LYS A 84 -0.84 -14.86 7.70
N SER A 85 -0.43 -14.99 6.44
CA SER A 85 0.98 -14.91 6.05
C SER A 85 1.58 -13.51 6.31
N ILE A 86 0.81 -12.44 6.07
CA ILE A 86 1.22 -11.06 6.36
C ILE A 86 1.43 -10.89 7.86
N ARG A 87 0.48 -11.36 8.68
CA ARG A 87 0.61 -11.35 10.14
C ARG A 87 1.87 -12.09 10.61
N ASP A 88 2.08 -13.30 10.10
CA ASP A 88 3.20 -14.13 10.51
C ASP A 88 4.56 -13.53 10.08
N LEU A 89 4.59 -12.89 8.90
CA LEU A 89 5.75 -12.13 8.43
C LEU A 89 6.07 -10.96 9.37
N ALA A 90 5.06 -10.17 9.74
CA ALA A 90 5.23 -9.06 10.69
C ALA A 90 5.75 -9.56 12.06
N ALA A 91 5.18 -10.64 12.58
CA ALA A 91 5.64 -11.27 13.82
C ALA A 91 7.10 -11.77 13.71
N SER A 92 7.48 -12.35 12.57
CA SER A 92 8.85 -12.80 12.32
C SER A 92 9.85 -11.65 12.28
N LYS A 93 9.52 -10.56 11.59
CA LYS A 93 10.35 -9.34 11.56
C LYS A 93 10.55 -8.78 12.95
N ARG A 94 9.47 -8.66 13.74
CA ARG A 94 9.53 -8.19 15.13
C ARG A 94 10.45 -9.05 16.00
N ARG A 95 10.40 -10.38 15.87
CA ARG A 95 11.34 -11.29 16.56
C ARG A 95 12.79 -11.08 16.13
N SER A 96 13.02 -10.87 14.83
CA SER A 96 14.37 -10.65 14.29
C SER A 96 14.97 -9.34 14.79
N VAL A 97 14.21 -8.24 14.75
CA VAL A 97 14.63 -6.93 15.25
C VAL A 97 14.96 -7.01 16.74
N TYR A 98 14.08 -7.62 17.55
CA TYR A 98 14.32 -7.81 18.98
C TYR A 98 15.62 -8.59 19.26
N ARG A 99 15.88 -9.66 18.50
CA ARG A 99 17.14 -10.43 18.60
C ARG A 99 18.36 -9.59 18.26
N GLN A 100 18.28 -8.76 17.22
CA GLN A 100 19.36 -7.85 16.84
C GLN A 100 19.63 -6.82 17.94
N THR A 101 18.59 -6.20 18.50
CA THR A 101 18.72 -5.24 19.61
C THR A 101 19.45 -5.87 20.78
N LEU A 102 19.05 -7.07 21.21
CA LEU A 102 19.73 -7.80 22.29
C LEU A 102 21.22 -8.05 21.97
N LEU A 103 21.53 -8.53 20.78
CA LEU A 103 22.92 -8.76 20.35
C LEU A 103 23.76 -7.48 20.41
N THR A 104 23.22 -6.36 19.92
CA THR A 104 23.92 -5.07 19.98
C THR A 104 24.12 -4.56 21.40
N ASP A 105 23.18 -4.83 22.30
CA ASP A 105 23.29 -4.43 23.71
C ASP A 105 24.35 -5.26 24.44
N PHE A 106 24.47 -6.56 24.12
CA PHE A 106 25.54 -7.41 24.63
C PHE A 106 26.93 -6.92 24.19
N ILE A 107 27.10 -6.52 22.93
CA ILE A 107 28.39 -6.02 22.41
C ILE A 107 28.78 -4.69 23.07
N LYS A 108 27.83 -3.80 23.32
CA LYS A 108 28.10 -2.49 23.95
C LYS A 108 28.44 -2.60 25.44
N SER A 109 28.09 -3.72 26.07
CA SER A 109 28.25 -3.93 27.51
C SER A 109 29.52 -4.72 27.87
N GLY A 110 30.34 -5.10 26.88
CA GLY A 110 31.58 -5.89 27.03
C GLY A 110 32.85 -5.07 26.89
#